data_AF-X1NDP5-F1
#
_entry.id   AF-X1NDP5-F1
#
_cell.length_a   1.000
_cell.length_b   1.000
_cell.length_c   1.000
_cell.angle_alpha   90.00
_cell.angle_beta   90.00
_cell.angle_gamma   90.00
#
_symmetry.space_group_name_H-M   'P 1'
#
loop_
_entity.id
_entity.type
_entity.pdbx_description
1 polymer ?
#
loop_
_entity_poly.entity_id
_entity_poly.type
_entity_poly.pdbx_seq_one_letter_code
_entity_poly.pdbx_strand_id
1 'polypeptide(L)' 'MAGYGATAPVDMFLAKDKTARGPKEDLANLQGKRFVAASEVEVGRRLAVVVIKEMTGGEAIRADRKYEHEVEFQPTHK' A
#
# COMPACT_ATOMS: atom_id res chain seq x y z
N MET A 1 9.27 19.97 7.12
CA MET A 1 8.79 19.58 5.78
C MET A 1 9.26 18.15 5.46
N ALA A 2 8.91 17.20 6.34
CA ALA A 2 9.25 15.78 6.23
C ALA A 2 7.91 15.03 6.35
N GLY A 3 7.45 14.39 5.29
CA GLY A 3 6.11 13.80 5.24
C GLY A 3 5.60 13.47 3.84
N TYR A 4 6.26 13.96 2.79
CA TYR A 4 5.90 13.70 1.38
C TYR A 4 6.29 12.30 0.90
N GLY A 5 7.33 11.70 1.49
CA GLY A 5 7.83 10.38 1.16
C GLY A 5 7.56 9.36 2.28
N ALA A 6 7.43 8.09 1.91
CA ALA A 6 7.44 6.97 2.84
C ALA A 6 8.17 5.76 2.23
N THR A 7 8.71 4.91 3.09
CA THR A 7 9.15 3.58 2.71
C THR A 7 8.04 2.60 3.06
N ALA A 8 7.68 1.72 2.14
CA ALA A 8 6.71 0.66 2.37
C ALA A 8 7.42 -0.71 2.41
N PRO A 9 6.90 -1.67 3.19
CA PRO A 9 7.43 -3.02 3.17
C PRO A 9 7.25 -3.63 1.78
N VAL A 10 8.27 -4.32 1.27
CA VAL A 10 8.27 -4.88 -0.08
C VAL A 10 7.10 -5.85 -0.31
N ASP A 11 6.70 -6.59 0.74
CA ASP A 11 5.58 -7.54 0.71
C ASP A 11 4.23 -6.89 0.39
N MET A 12 4.11 -5.56 0.50
CA MET A 12 2.94 -4.81 0.05
C MET A 12 2.77 -4.90 -1.48
N PHE A 13 3.89 -4.93 -2.22
CA PHE A 13 3.92 -4.95 -3.68
C PHE A 13 4.04 -6.35 -4.27
N LEU A 14 4.20 -7.39 -3.44
CA LEU A 14 4.38 -8.77 -3.88
C LEU A 14 3.10 -9.59 -3.72
N ALA A 15 2.83 -10.46 -4.70
CA ALA A 15 1.73 -11.40 -4.65
C ALA A 15 1.91 -12.34 -3.44
N LYS A 16 0.83 -12.54 -2.70
CA LYS A 16 0.78 -13.42 -1.53
C LYS A 16 0.01 -14.69 -1.91
N ASP A 17 0.61 -15.85 -1.66
CA ASP A 17 0.00 -17.16 -1.97
C ASP A 17 -1.17 -17.52 -1.04
N LYS A 18 -1.31 -16.78 0.06
CA LYS A 18 -2.45 -16.87 0.99
C LYS A 18 -3.18 -15.54 0.99
N THR A 19 -4.52 -15.59 0.96
CA THR A 19 -5.37 -14.45 1.34
C THR A 19 -5.05 -14.07 2.78
N ALA A 20 -4.12 -13.14 2.98
CA ALA A 20 -3.84 -12.55 4.27
C ALA A 20 -5.11 -11.84 4.74
N ARG A 21 -5.85 -12.45 5.67
CA ARG A 21 -6.94 -11.82 6.39
C ARG A 21 -6.34 -11.08 7.58
N GLY A 22 -6.11 -9.79 7.42
CA GLY A 22 -5.60 -8.89 8.44
C GLY A 22 -5.77 -7.43 8.00
N PRO A 23 -5.61 -6.47 8.92
CA PRO A 23 -5.74 -5.06 8.62
C PRO A 23 -4.82 -4.62 7.49
N LYS A 24 -5.31 -3.77 6.60
CA LYS A 24 -4.57 -3.19 5.48
C LYS A 24 -3.77 -1.97 5.91
N GLU A 25 -3.01 -2.11 7.00
CA GLU A 25 -2.35 -0.98 7.66
C GLU A 25 -1.36 -0.25 6.74
N ASP A 26 -0.60 -1.01 5.94
CA ASP A 26 0.33 -0.44 4.95
C ASP A 26 -0.39 0.42 3.91
N LEU A 27 -1.59 0.02 3.46
CA LEU A 27 -2.42 0.80 2.55
C LEU A 27 -2.97 2.05 3.24
N ALA A 28 -3.43 1.95 4.49
CA ALA A 28 -3.89 3.11 5.25
C ALA A 28 -2.78 4.16 5.48
N ASN A 29 -1.53 3.70 5.61
CA ASN A 29 -0.36 4.56 5.81
C ASN A 29 0.08 5.33 4.54
N LEU A 30 -0.50 5.01 3.38
CA LEU A 30 -0.33 5.78 2.15
C LEU A 30 -1.08 7.11 2.17
N GLN A 31 -2.03 7.32 3.08
CA GLN A 31 -2.82 8.53 3.09
C GLN A 31 -1.92 9.79 3.20
N GLY A 32 -2.04 10.68 2.21
CA GLY A 32 -1.28 11.94 2.13
C GLY A 32 0.19 11.81 1.69
N LYS A 33 0.68 10.59 1.44
CA LYS A 33 2.01 10.36 0.89
C LYS A 33 2.00 10.62 -0.63
N ARG A 34 3.10 11.15 -1.17
CA ARG A 34 3.22 11.50 -2.60
C ARG A 34 4.29 10.68 -3.32
N PHE A 35 5.17 10.05 -2.56
CA PHE A 35 6.20 9.16 -3.07
C PHE A 35 6.36 7.99 -2.10
N VAL A 36 6.32 6.76 -2.61
CA VAL A 36 6.54 5.55 -1.82
C VAL A 36 7.58 4.69 -2.49
N ALA A 37 8.58 4.27 -1.72
CA ALA A 37 9.63 3.38 -2.18
C ALA A 37 9.59 2.06 -1.40
N ALA A 38 9.91 0.97 -2.09
CA ALA A 38 10.32 -0.30 -1.49
C ALA A 38 11.60 -0.74 -2.19
N SER A 39 12.58 -1.16 -1.40
CA SER A 39 13.85 -1.71 -1.85
C SER A 39 14.00 -3.08 -1.22
N GLU A 40 14.65 -4.02 -1.91
CA GLU A 40 14.86 -5.43 -1.50
C GLU A 40 13.73 -6.39 -1.91
N VAL A 41 13.76 -6.82 -3.17
CA VAL A 41 12.88 -7.87 -3.72
C VAL A 41 13.73 -9.11 -4.04
N GLU A 42 13.28 -10.28 -3.57
CA GLU A 42 13.88 -11.56 -3.99
C GLU A 42 13.52 -11.90 -5.44
N VAL A 43 14.49 -12.46 -6.18
CA VAL A 43 14.29 -12.89 -7.57
C VAL A 43 13.20 -13.96 -7.66
N GLY A 44 12.32 -13.84 -8.64
CA GLY A 44 11.25 -14.82 -8.92
C GLY A 44 9.93 -14.56 -8.20
N ARG A 45 9.86 -13.54 -7.33
CA ARG A 45 8.60 -13.10 -6.71
C ARG A 45 7.72 -12.36 -7.74
N ARG A 46 6.41 -12.59 -7.67
CA ARG A 46 5.42 -11.93 -8.53
C ARG A 46 4.91 -10.65 -7.87
N LEU A 47 4.53 -9.67 -8.68
CA LEU A 47 3.89 -8.45 -8.20
C LEU A 47 2.41 -8.68 -7.83
N ALA A 48 1.94 -8.00 -6.79
CA ALA A 48 0.53 -7.89 -6.45
C ALA A 48 -0.17 -6.90 -7.39
N VAL A 49 -0.33 -7.26 -8.66
CA VAL A 49 -0.85 -6.38 -9.72
C VAL A 49 -2.19 -5.73 -9.34
N VAL A 50 -3.07 -6.46 -8.65
CA VAL A 50 -4.36 -5.94 -8.17
C VAL A 50 -4.17 -4.79 -7.18
N VAL A 51 -3.30 -4.95 -6.18
CA VAL A 51 -3.01 -3.93 -5.18
C VAL A 51 -2.34 -2.71 -5.82
N ILE A 52 -1.38 -2.95 -6.72
CA ILE A 52 -0.71 -1.87 -7.45
C ILE A 52 -1.72 -1.07 -8.26
N LYS A 53 -2.65 -1.75 -8.94
CA LYS A 53 -3.73 -1.09 -9.68
C LYS A 53 -4.66 -0.30 -8.76
N GLU A 54 -5.07 -0.85 -7.62
CA GLU A 54 -5.90 -0.13 -6.64
C GLU A 54 -5.20 1.16 -6.16
N MET A 55 -3.89 1.08 -5.91
CA MET A 55 -3.09 2.22 -5.44
C MET A 55 -2.83 3.30 -6.51
N THR A 56 -2.76 2.91 -7.78
CA THR A 56 -2.38 3.80 -8.90
C THR A 56 -3.55 4.15 -9.81
N GLY A 57 -4.69 3.49 -9.64
CA GLY A 57 -5.86 3.57 -10.52
C GLY A 57 -6.68 4.85 -10.37
N GLY A 58 -6.37 5.69 -9.38
CA GLY A 58 -7.04 6.98 -9.16
C GLY A 58 -8.42 6.86 -8.48
N GLU A 59 -8.84 5.66 -8.11
CA GLU A 59 -10.03 5.42 -7.29
C GLU A 59 -9.71 5.63 -5.80
N ALA A 60 -10.75 5.82 -4.99
CA ALA A 60 -10.58 5.93 -3.54
C ALA A 60 -10.12 4.59 -2.95
N ILE A 61 -9.13 4.65 -2.06
CA ILE A 61 -8.58 3.49 -1.37
C ILE A 61 -9.29 3.36 -0.02
N ARG A 62 -9.79 2.16 0.28
CA ARG A 62 -10.32 1.79 1.59
C ARG A 62 -9.36 0.88 2.33
N ALA A 63 -8.97 1.30 3.52
CA ALA A 63 -8.02 0.57 4.35
C ALA A 63 -8.25 0.83 5.83
N ASP A 64 -7.82 -0.11 6.66
CA ASP A 64 -7.96 -0.09 8.10
C ASP A 64 -6.60 -0.20 8.79
N ARG A 65 -6.44 0.54 9.89
CA ARG A 65 -5.38 0.28 10.86
C ARG A 65 -5.94 -0.62 11.96
N LYS A 66 -5.07 -1.40 12.58
CA LYS A 66 -5.47 -2.29 13.66
C LYS A 66 -6.06 -1.48 14.82
N TYR A 67 -7.25 -1.87 15.29
CA TYR A 67 -8.00 -1.21 16.37
C TYR A 67 -8.49 0.20 16.06
N GLU A 68 -8.51 0.61 14.78
CA GLU A 68 -9.09 1.88 14.32
C GLU A 68 -10.29 1.63 13.40
N HIS A 69 -11.04 2.70 13.11
CA HIS A 69 -12.07 2.68 12.08
C HIS A 69 -11.42 2.68 10.68
N GLU A 70 -12.09 2.03 9.73
CA GLU A 70 -11.72 2.10 8.31
C GLU A 70 -11.71 3.55 7.82
N VAL A 71 -10.73 3.86 6.98
CA VAL A 71 -10.60 5.15 6.32
C VAL A 71 -10.71 4.98 4.81
N GLU A 72 -11.31 5.98 4.17
CA GLU A 72 -11.38 6.09 2.71
C GLU A 72 -10.67 7.38 2.28
N PHE A 73 -9.75 7.29 1.32
CA PHE A 73 -8.99 8.46 0.86
C PHE A 73 -8.61 8.35 -0.62
N GLN A 74 -8.40 9.52 -1.24
CA GLN A 74 -7.89 9.61 -2.60
C GLN A 74 -6.36 9.48 -2.62
N PRO A 75 -5.78 8.65 -3.51
CA PRO A 75 -4.33 8.53 -3.62
C PRO A 75 -3.69 9.85 -4.07
N THR A 76 -2.64 10.28 -3.38
CA THR A 76 -1.90 11.52 -3.69
C THR A 76 -0.54 11.28 -4.33
N HIS A 77 -0.13 10.02 -4.44
CA HIS A 77 1.09 9.61 -5.13
C HIS A 77 0.97 9.78 -6.63
N LYS A 78 2.07 10.16 -7.27
CA LYS A 78 2.17 10.28 -8.72
C LYS A 78 3.40 9.54 -9.22
#